data_AF-A0A7C2QFK0-F1
#
_entry.id   AF-A0A7C2QFK0-F1
#
_cell.length_a   1.000
_cell.length_b   1.000
_cell.length_c   1.000
_cell.angle_alpha   90.00
_cell.angle_beta   90.00
_cell.angle_gamma   90.00
#
_symmetry.space_group_name_H-M   'P 1'
#
loop_
_entity.id
_entity.type
_entity.pdbx_description
1 polymer ?
#
loop_
_entity_poly.entity_id
_entity_poly.type
_entity_poly.pdbx_seq_one_letter_code
_entity_poly.pdbx_strand_id
1 'polypeptide(L)'
;MNNDSHRQDLRREWYRLDNAATLFSLITSPSNTCLFRIEAELKRPVVLKNLQRALDNIIERFPYYRVHLVPGLFWHFWNTSGAKPLVIADTNDNCEVMPVTKPGIFPFRVRAFRNRVAMEFHHSLTDGTGGMIFVKALLAEYLALSGT
;
A
#
# COMPACT_ATOMS: atom_id res chain seq x y z
N MET A 1 14.51 -21.77 -30.88
CA MET A 1 13.05 -21.64 -30.92
C MET A 1 12.46 -22.38 -29.73
N ASN A 2 11.58 -21.67 -29.02
CA ASN A 2 10.63 -22.09 -27.99
C ASN A 2 11.17 -22.62 -26.65
N ASN A 3 11.22 -21.73 -25.66
CA ASN A 3 11.05 -22.09 -24.25
C ASN A 3 10.13 -21.07 -23.57
N ASP A 4 8.87 -21.03 -24.04
CA ASP A 4 7.78 -20.27 -23.43
C ASP A 4 6.83 -21.27 -22.74
N SER A 5 7.16 -21.67 -21.52
CA SER A 5 6.19 -22.40 -20.68
C SER A 5 6.56 -22.32 -19.20
N HIS A 6 6.27 -21.16 -18.59
CA HIS A 6 5.77 -21.05 -17.20
C HIS A 6 5.37 -19.57 -16.93
N ARG A 7 4.49 -19.00 -17.76
CA ARG A 7 3.66 -17.87 -17.30
C ARG A 7 2.50 -18.48 -16.54
N GLN A 8 2.58 -18.46 -15.20
CA GLN A 8 1.38 -18.69 -14.40
C GLN A 8 0.38 -17.60 -14.78
N ASP A 9 -0.73 -18.00 -15.40
CA ASP A 9 -1.93 -17.20 -15.55
C ASP A 9 -2.48 -16.91 -14.14
N LEU A 10 -1.90 -15.91 -13.47
CA LEU A 10 -2.61 -15.18 -12.44
C LEU A 10 -3.80 -14.56 -13.16
N ARG A 11 -4.97 -15.22 -13.08
CA ARG A 11 -6.24 -14.63 -13.51
C ARG A 11 -6.23 -13.20 -12.98
N ARG A 12 -6.27 -12.22 -13.88
CA ARG A 12 -6.31 -10.79 -13.51
C ARG A 12 -7.62 -10.57 -12.77
N GLU A 13 -7.60 -10.77 -11.46
CA GLU A 13 -8.72 -10.46 -10.60
C GLU A 13 -8.83 -8.95 -10.56
N TRP A 14 -10.00 -8.48 -10.97
CA TRP A 14 -10.39 -7.10 -10.85
C TRP A 14 -11.55 -7.03 -9.86
N TYR A 15 -11.56 -5.98 -9.05
CA TYR A 15 -12.62 -5.74 -8.08
C TYR A 15 -13.33 -4.44 -8.43
N ARG A 16 -14.66 -4.48 -8.38
CA ARG A 16 -15.46 -3.27 -8.46
C ARG A 16 -15.22 -2.42 -7.21
N LEU A 17 -15.10 -1.10 -7.39
CA LEU A 17 -15.07 -0.17 -6.27
C LEU A 17 -16.42 -0.17 -5.54
N ASP A 18 -16.37 -0.16 -4.21
CA ASP A 18 -17.55 0.18 -3.43
C ASP A 18 -17.87 1.68 -3.56
N ASN A 19 -18.96 2.13 -2.94
CA ASN A 19 -19.41 3.51 -3.06
C ASN A 19 -18.40 4.51 -2.45
N ALA A 20 -17.75 4.16 -1.35
CA ALA A 20 -16.76 5.03 -0.71
C ALA A 20 -15.51 5.14 -1.58
N ALA A 21 -14.99 4.00 -2.05
CA ALA A 21 -13.86 3.92 -2.94
C ALA A 21 -14.10 4.65 -4.25
N THR A 22 -15.32 4.56 -4.80
CA THR A 22 -15.74 5.32 -5.97
C THR A 22 -15.70 6.83 -5.68
N LEU A 23 -16.34 7.29 -4.60
CA LEU A 23 -16.35 8.70 -4.22
C LEU A 23 -14.92 9.24 -4.07
N PHE A 24 -14.09 8.58 -3.26
CA PHE A 24 -12.73 9.01 -3.01
C PHE A 24 -11.92 9.03 -4.31
N SER A 25 -12.03 8.02 -5.18
CA SER A 25 -11.33 8.02 -6.47
C SER A 25 -11.70 9.19 -7.40
N LEU A 26 -12.93 9.74 -7.28
CA LEU A 26 -13.43 10.83 -8.11
C LEU A 26 -13.05 12.21 -7.58
N ILE A 27 -12.99 12.38 -6.25
CA ILE A 27 -12.65 13.67 -5.63
C ILE A 27 -11.13 13.86 -5.45
N THR A 28 -10.34 12.80 -5.62
CA THR A 28 -8.88 12.87 -5.54
C THR A 28 -8.33 13.82 -6.58
N SER A 29 -7.56 14.80 -6.11
CA SER A 29 -6.85 15.76 -6.94
C SER A 29 -5.54 16.17 -6.27
N PRO A 30 -4.63 16.88 -6.96
CA PRO A 30 -3.41 17.38 -6.33
C PRO A 30 -3.65 18.28 -5.10
N SER A 31 -4.79 18.97 -5.03
CA SER A 31 -5.19 19.80 -3.88
C SER A 31 -5.99 19.03 -2.82
N ASN A 32 -6.61 17.90 -3.19
CA ASN A 32 -7.32 17.01 -2.28
C ASN A 32 -6.83 15.57 -2.46
N THR A 33 -5.75 15.23 -1.77
CA THR A 33 -5.05 13.94 -1.97
C THR A 33 -5.85 12.74 -1.49
N CYS A 34 -6.85 12.94 -0.61
CA CYS A 34 -7.60 11.86 0.05
C CYS A 34 -6.69 10.82 0.72
N LEU A 35 -5.48 11.24 1.12
CA LEU A 35 -4.53 10.42 1.86
C LEU A 35 -4.70 10.68 3.35
N PHE A 36 -4.59 9.62 4.14
CA PHE A 36 -4.38 9.72 5.57
C PHE A 36 -3.11 8.96 5.98
N ARG A 37 -2.52 9.38 7.08
CA ARG A 37 -1.24 8.88 7.57
C ARG A 37 -1.36 8.38 9.00
N ILE A 38 -0.78 7.22 9.26
CA ILE A 38 -0.61 6.66 10.60
C ILE A 38 0.88 6.48 10.83
N GLU A 39 1.38 7.04 11.92
CA GLU A 39 2.78 6.95 12.30
C GLU A 39 2.95 6.13 13.58
N ALA A 40 4.07 5.42 13.66
CA ALA A 40 4.53 4.77 14.87
C ALA A 40 5.98 5.15 15.12
N GLU A 41 6.24 5.68 16.30
CA GLU A 41 7.59 5.95 16.78
C GLU A 41 8.09 4.77 17.61
N LEU A 42 9.23 4.22 17.20
CA LEU A 42 9.89 3.10 17.86
C LEU A 42 10.94 3.58 18.85
N LYS A 43 11.28 2.73 19.81
CA LYS A 43 12.34 3.00 20.79
C LYS A 43 13.76 2.97 20.20
N ARG A 44 13.93 2.28 19.07
CA ARG A 44 15.22 2.08 18.39
C ARG A 44 15.10 2.49 16.92
N PRO A 45 16.22 2.87 16.26
CA PRO A 45 16.22 3.12 14.83
C PRO A 45 15.64 1.96 14.02
N VAL A 46 14.90 2.28 12.96
CA VAL A 46 14.26 1.31 12.07
C VAL A 46 15.33 0.58 11.26
N VAL A 47 15.30 -0.75 11.30
CA VAL A 47 16.11 -1.59 10.42
C VAL A 47 15.35 -1.83 9.11
N LEU A 48 15.70 -1.09 8.06
CA LEU A 48 15.00 -1.11 6.77
C LEU A 48 14.85 -2.52 6.18
N LYS A 49 15.88 -3.35 6.28
CA LYS A 49 15.85 -4.74 5.80
C LYS A 49 14.77 -5.56 6.49
N ASN A 50 14.64 -5.42 7.81
CA ASN A 50 13.62 -6.13 8.58
C ASN A 50 12.23 -5.58 8.29
N LEU A 51 12.09 -4.26 8.10
CA LEU A 51 10.80 -3.64 7.77
C LEU A 51 10.32 -4.07 6.38
N GLN A 52 11.21 -4.11 5.39
CA GLN A 52 10.88 -4.63 4.06
C GLN A 52 10.49 -6.10 4.15
N ARG A 53 11.23 -6.92 4.91
CA ARG A 53 10.90 -8.33 5.09
C ARG A 53 9.55 -8.53 5.78
N ALA A 54 9.24 -7.71 6.78
CA ALA A 54 7.95 -7.72 7.45
C ALA A 54 6.82 -7.39 6.46
N LEU A 55 7.01 -6.35 5.64
CA LEU A 55 6.05 -5.97 4.60
C LEU A 55 5.84 -7.11 3.59
N ASP A 56 6.92 -7.73 3.11
CA ASP A 56 6.86 -8.85 2.17
C ASP A 56 6.11 -10.06 2.73
N ASN A 57 6.23 -10.32 4.05
CA ASN A 57 5.55 -11.41 4.74
C ASN A 57 4.06 -11.11 4.94
N ILE A 58 3.72 -9.90 5.40
CA ILE A 58 2.32 -9.58 5.70
C ILE A 58 1.51 -9.35 4.43
N ILE A 59 2.09 -8.83 3.35
CA ILE A 59 1.32 -8.41 2.16
C ILE A 59 0.57 -9.58 1.50
N GLU A 60 1.07 -10.80 1.67
CA GLU A 60 0.41 -12.02 1.18
C GLU A 60 -0.89 -12.33 1.95
N ARG A 61 -1.00 -11.87 3.20
CA ARG A 61 -2.21 -11.96 4.04
C ARG A 61 -3.21 -10.82 3.78
N PHE A 62 -2.80 -9.80 3.04
CA PHE A 62 -3.62 -8.63 2.68
C PHE A 62 -3.79 -8.52 1.15
N PRO A 63 -4.47 -9.49 0.49
CA PRO A 63 -4.62 -9.48 -0.97
C PRO A 63 -5.30 -8.21 -1.49
N TYR A 64 -6.24 -7.63 -0.74
CA TYR A 64 -6.90 -6.36 -1.09
C TYR A 64 -5.97 -5.14 -1.12
N TYR A 65 -4.80 -5.21 -0.48
CA TYR A 65 -3.77 -4.16 -0.56
C TYR A 65 -2.89 -4.32 -1.79
N ARG A 66 -2.92 -5.48 -2.46
CA ARG A 66 -2.14 -5.75 -3.69
C ARG A 66 -2.91 -5.35 -4.94
N VAL A 67 -3.43 -4.14 -4.95
CA VAL A 67 -4.20 -3.58 -6.07
C VAL A 67 -3.63 -2.26 -6.53
N HIS A 68 -3.95 -1.87 -7.76
CA HIS A 68 -3.78 -0.51 -8.26
C HIS A 68 -5.08 -0.06 -8.93
N LEU A 69 -5.33 1.24 -8.90
CA LEU A 69 -6.51 1.82 -9.50
C LEU A 69 -6.32 1.91 -11.02
N VAL A 70 -7.30 1.45 -11.78
CA VAL A 70 -7.28 1.54 -13.24
C VAL A 70 -8.48 2.36 -13.70
N PRO A 71 -8.29 3.41 -14.51
CA PRO A 71 -9.38 4.14 -15.13
C PRO A 71 -10.02 3.30 -16.25
N GLY A 72 -11.33 3.10 -16.18
CA GLY A 72 -12.16 2.59 -17.27
C GLY A 72 -12.89 3.71 -18.00
N LEU A 73 -13.69 3.35 -19.00
CA LEU A 73 -14.43 4.31 -19.84
C LEU A 73 -15.46 5.14 -19.03
N PHE A 74 -16.04 4.54 -17.99
CA PHE A 74 -17.08 5.16 -17.15
C PHE A 74 -16.78 5.09 -15.64
N TRP A 75 -15.95 4.14 -15.20
CA TRP A 75 -15.68 3.88 -13.79
C TRP A 75 -14.22 3.48 -13.58
N HIS A 76 -13.68 3.77 -12.40
CA HIS A 76 -12.44 3.17 -11.94
C HIS A 76 -12.71 1.76 -11.38
N PHE A 77 -11.71 0.89 -11.42
CA PHE A 77 -11.75 -0.43 -10.80
C PHE A 77 -10.40 -0.78 -10.19
N TRP A 78 -10.40 -1.69 -9.23
CA TRP A 78 -9.17 -2.27 -8.69
C TRP A 78 -8.68 -3.37 -9.60
N ASN A 79 -7.40 -3.37 -9.93
CA ASN A 79 -6.75 -4.47 -10.61
C ASN A 79 -5.64 -5.02 -9.73
N THR A 80 -5.57 -6.34 -9.59
CA THR A 80 -4.52 -7.00 -8.82
C THR A 80 -3.14 -6.71 -9.40
N SER A 81 -2.19 -6.45 -8.51
CA SER A 81 -0.80 -6.21 -8.84
C SER A 81 0.06 -7.40 -8.43
N GLY A 82 0.79 -7.94 -9.41
CA GLY A 82 1.83 -8.96 -9.16
C GLY A 82 3.06 -8.40 -8.45
N ALA A 83 3.24 -7.07 -8.45
CA ALA A 83 4.34 -6.41 -7.76
C ALA A 83 4.20 -6.52 -6.23
N LYS A 84 5.31 -6.33 -5.53
CA LYS A 84 5.34 -6.17 -4.07
C LYS A 84 5.59 -4.69 -3.72
N PRO A 85 4.91 -4.15 -2.70
CA PRO A 85 5.15 -2.79 -2.23
C PRO A 85 6.55 -2.70 -1.60
N LEU A 86 7.19 -1.54 -1.76
CA LEU A 86 8.51 -1.27 -1.21
C LEU A 86 8.43 -0.26 -0.07
N VAL A 87 9.28 -0.44 0.94
CA VAL A 87 9.55 0.55 1.97
C VAL A 87 10.40 1.66 1.35
N ILE A 88 9.93 2.89 1.44
CA ILE A 88 10.64 4.07 0.92
C ILE A 88 11.14 4.94 2.07
N ALA A 89 12.10 5.83 1.77
CA ALA A 89 12.52 6.84 2.73
C ALA A 89 11.34 7.78 3.04
N ASP A 90 11.16 8.09 4.31
CA ASP A 90 10.24 9.15 4.71
C ASP A 90 10.92 10.51 4.47
N THR A 91 10.21 11.40 3.79
CA THR A 91 10.51 12.83 3.82
C THR A 91 9.88 13.37 5.11
N ASN A 92 10.54 14.28 5.82
CA ASN A 92 9.99 14.87 7.06
C ASN A 92 8.73 15.73 6.81
N ASP A 93 8.32 15.84 5.55
CA ASP A 93 7.24 16.68 5.08
C ASP A 93 5.91 15.90 4.99
N ASN A 94 4.84 16.69 4.94
CA ASN A 94 3.44 16.27 4.96
C ASN A 94 3.08 15.25 3.87
N CYS A 95 1.96 14.51 4.06
CA CYS A 95 1.37 13.56 3.11
C CYS A 95 1.46 14.01 1.64
N GLU A 96 2.55 13.65 0.95
CA GLU A 96 2.80 14.10 -0.42
C GLU A 96 1.77 13.49 -1.37
N VAL A 97 1.41 14.22 -2.42
CA VAL A 97 0.47 13.74 -3.45
C VAL A 97 0.92 12.37 -3.98
N MET A 98 0.02 11.39 -3.89
CA MET A 98 0.19 10.07 -4.48
C MET A 98 -0.67 9.99 -5.73
N PRO A 99 -0.09 9.74 -6.92
CA PRO A 99 -0.86 9.65 -8.16
C PRO A 99 -1.54 8.28 -8.28
N VAL A 100 -2.50 8.00 -7.40
CA VAL A 100 -3.16 6.68 -7.25
C VAL A 100 -3.87 6.19 -8.51
N THR A 101 -4.28 7.11 -9.40
CA THR A 101 -4.91 6.80 -10.69
C THR A 101 -3.92 6.34 -11.76
N LYS A 102 -2.60 6.49 -11.54
CA LYS A 102 -1.60 5.98 -12.45
C LYS A 102 -1.49 4.45 -12.31
N PRO A 103 -1.52 3.70 -13.43
CA PRO A 103 -1.34 2.25 -13.38
C PRO A 103 -0.06 1.83 -12.66
N GLY A 104 -0.15 0.75 -11.87
CA GLY A 104 0.99 0.19 -11.14
C GLY A 104 1.34 0.90 -9.82
N ILE A 105 0.65 1.98 -9.46
CA ILE A 105 0.80 2.62 -8.15
C ILE A 105 -0.10 1.93 -7.12
N PHE A 106 0.50 1.47 -6.03
CA PHE A 106 -0.27 1.00 -4.88
C PHE A 106 -0.97 2.18 -4.20
N PRO A 107 -2.25 2.04 -3.81
CA PRO A 107 -3.00 3.08 -3.11
C PRO A 107 -2.59 3.23 -1.62
N PHE A 108 -1.38 2.81 -1.29
CA PHE A 108 -0.73 3.02 0.01
C PHE A 108 0.79 2.98 -0.15
N ARG A 109 1.53 3.49 0.85
CA ARG A 109 2.98 3.37 0.93
C ARG A 109 3.46 3.25 2.37
N VAL A 110 4.56 2.54 2.54
CA VAL A 110 5.28 2.40 3.82
C VAL A 110 6.55 3.23 3.74
N ARG A 111 6.72 4.12 4.70
CA ARG A 111 7.86 5.03 4.82
C ARG A 111 8.61 4.77 6.11
N ALA A 112 9.92 4.98 6.10
CA ALA A 112 10.74 4.89 7.29
C ALA A 112 11.77 6.03 7.36
N PHE A 113 11.93 6.61 8.55
CA PHE A 113 12.96 7.60 8.84
C PHE A 113 13.35 7.56 10.31
N ARG A 114 14.66 7.43 10.58
CA ARG A 114 15.20 7.27 11.94
C ARG A 114 14.48 6.14 12.68
N ASN A 115 13.76 6.45 13.75
CA ASN A 115 12.98 5.52 14.57
C ASN A 115 11.47 5.55 14.23
N ARG A 116 11.05 6.27 13.19
CA ARG A 116 9.65 6.39 12.77
C ARG A 116 9.34 5.49 11.58
N VAL A 117 8.24 4.75 11.68
CA VAL A 117 7.58 4.09 10.55
C VAL A 117 6.28 4.82 10.29
N ALA A 118 6.09 5.30 9.07
CA ALA A 118 4.87 5.97 8.65
C ALA A 118 4.20 5.18 7.54
N MET A 119 2.89 5.06 7.61
CA MET A 119 2.08 4.43 6.58
C MET A 119 1.05 5.43 6.10
N GLU A 120 0.97 5.56 4.79
CA GLU A 120 0.01 6.46 4.15
C GLU A 120 -0.90 5.65 3.26
N PHE A 121 -2.19 5.88 3.39
CA PHE A 121 -3.23 5.15 2.70
C PHE A 121 -4.13 6.12 1.97
N HIS A 122 -4.54 5.75 0.77
CA HIS A 122 -5.63 6.42 0.09
C HIS A 122 -6.96 5.95 0.65
N HIS A 123 -7.89 6.87 0.92
CA HIS A 123 -9.20 6.56 1.47
C HIS A 123 -10.04 5.62 0.60
N SER A 124 -9.73 5.51 -0.69
CA SER A 124 -10.41 4.52 -1.54
C SER A 124 -10.02 3.07 -1.24
N LEU A 125 -8.86 2.83 -0.62
CA LEU A 125 -8.38 1.49 -0.29
C LEU A 125 -8.94 0.99 1.03
N THR A 126 -8.92 1.85 2.05
CA THR A 126 -9.27 1.48 3.42
C THR A 126 -9.71 2.70 4.23
N ASP A 127 -10.51 2.44 5.26
CA ASP A 127 -10.77 3.39 6.33
C ASP A 127 -9.69 3.31 7.44
N GLY A 128 -9.88 4.08 8.52
CA GLY A 128 -8.96 4.09 9.65
C GLY A 128 -8.85 2.75 10.39
N THR A 129 -9.91 1.94 10.41
CA THR A 129 -9.91 0.64 11.08
C THR A 129 -9.05 -0.35 10.31
N GLY A 130 -9.29 -0.49 9.00
CA GLY A 130 -8.48 -1.36 8.14
C GLY A 130 -7.02 -0.91 8.08
N GLY A 131 -6.79 0.41 7.99
CA GLY A 131 -5.44 1.00 8.06
C GLY A 131 -4.74 0.64 9.36
N MET A 132 -5.41 0.76 10.50
CA MET A 132 -4.85 0.41 11.81
C MET A 132 -4.56 -1.09 11.95
N ILE A 133 -5.40 -1.97 11.39
CA ILE A 133 -5.14 -3.41 11.37
C ILE A 133 -3.86 -3.71 10.58
N PHE A 134 -3.71 -3.10 9.39
CA PHE A 134 -2.50 -3.24 8.58
C PHE A 134 -1.25 -2.74 9.32
N VAL A 135 -1.33 -1.56 9.92
CA VAL A 135 -0.26 -0.95 10.73
C VAL A 135 0.18 -1.89 11.86
N LYS A 136 -0.77 -2.42 12.64
CA LYS A 136 -0.48 -3.35 13.73
C LYS A 136 0.15 -4.63 13.23
N ALA A 137 -0.34 -5.19 12.13
CA ALA A 137 0.23 -6.39 11.52
C ALA A 137 1.68 -6.18 11.08
N LEU A 138 1.97 -5.05 10.41
CA LEU A 138 3.31 -4.71 9.95
C LEU A 138 4.28 -4.56 11.11
N LEU A 139 3.88 -3.78 12.13
CA LEU A 139 4.73 -3.53 13.30
C LEU A 139 4.95 -4.79 14.12
N ALA A 140 3.93 -5.63 14.31
CA ALA A 140 4.07 -6.90 15.02
C ALA A 140 5.08 -7.82 14.33
N GLU A 141 4.96 -8.00 13.01
CA GLU A 141 5.90 -8.80 12.21
C GLU A 141 7.31 -8.21 12.25
N TYR A 142 7.44 -6.89 12.11
CA TYR A 142 8.72 -6.20 12.19
C TYR A 142 9.42 -6.39 13.55
N LEU A 143 8.69 -6.26 14.65
CA LEU A 143 9.23 -6.46 16.00
C LEU A 143 9.65 -7.91 16.23
N ALA A 144 8.86 -8.87 15.76
CA ALA A 144 9.21 -10.29 15.81
C ALA A 144 10.50 -10.60 15.04
N LEU A 145 10.67 -10.06 13.83
CA LEU A 145 11.88 -10.21 13.02
C LEU A 145 13.09 -9.48 13.61
N SER A 146 12.85 -8.44 14.42
CA SER A 146 13.91 -7.63 15.03
C SER A 146 14.38 -8.15 16.39
N GLY A 147 13.78 -9.24 16.90
CA GLY A 147 14.23 -9.93 18.12
C GLY A 147 14.07 -9.09 19.38
N THR A 148 13.06 -8.23 19.44
CA THR A 148 12.71 -7.44 20.64
C THR A 148 11.73 -8.14 21.54
#